data_AF-A0A2T1K9J4-F1
#
_entry.id   AF-A0A2T1K9J4-F1
#
_cell.length_a   1.000
_cell.length_b   1.000
_cell.length_c   1.000
_cell.angle_alpha   90.00
_cell.angle_beta   90.00
_cell.angle_gamma   90.00
#
_symmetry.space_group_name_H-M   'P 1'
#
loop_
_entity.id
_entity.type
_entity.pdbx_description
1 polymer ?
#
loop_
_entity_poly.entity_id
_entity_poly.type
_entity_poly.pdbx_seq_one_letter_code
_entity_poly.pdbx_strand_id
1 'polypeptide(L)'
;MKIATFLLVGAIILTGCSSSTNSVSAGTGRFLCIPESHAVTIPLSGGSDSGFDPEGGGYGTSILIQAEEVARLIPGFKAEIGVGSNVRYQSLYVMLSPRSEVERDPLIVPAGQTLEESESLARVESDAFNWPVVEQTEAGPIHWGSCADRFTRPESFTCMRDLLIDDLAMTYPIHQQNLHLYPEIDSMLMDKVKDWRCPSGKIPIEH
;
A
#
# COMPACT_ATOMS: atom_id res chain seq x y z
N MET A 1 -1.68 59.38 45.72
CA MET A 1 -2.05 57.96 45.86
C MET A 1 -1.86 57.27 44.52
N LYS A 2 -1.13 56.15 44.53
CA LYS A 2 -0.86 55.26 43.39
C LYS A 2 -2.13 54.49 43.03
N ILE A 3 -2.26 54.07 41.77
CA ILE A 3 -2.41 52.65 41.36
C ILE A 3 -2.17 52.61 39.84
N ALA A 4 -1.03 52.06 39.45
CA ALA A 4 -0.74 51.64 38.09
C ALA A 4 -1.47 50.31 37.86
N THR A 5 -2.25 50.21 36.79
CA THR A 5 -2.86 48.94 36.37
C THR A 5 -1.95 48.34 35.30
N PHE A 6 -1.42 47.16 35.59
CA PHE A 6 -0.43 46.45 34.78
C PHE A 6 -0.98 45.05 34.48
N LEU A 7 -0.85 44.63 33.20
CA LEU A 7 -0.90 43.26 32.66
C LEU A 7 -2.24 42.50 32.75
N LEU A 8 -2.60 41.63 31.81
CA LEU A 8 -1.79 40.57 31.21
C LEU A 8 -2.37 40.22 29.82
N VAL A 9 -1.59 40.40 28.75
CA VAL A 9 -1.90 39.80 27.44
C VAL A 9 -1.43 38.35 27.53
N GLY A 10 -2.38 37.42 27.62
CA GLY A 10 -2.09 35.99 27.60
C GLY A 10 -1.56 35.60 26.22
N ALA A 11 -0.24 35.45 26.12
CA ALA A 11 0.39 34.75 25.01
C ALA A 11 0.02 33.26 25.14
N ILE A 12 -0.95 32.82 24.35
CA ILE A 12 -1.16 31.39 24.09
C ILE A 12 0.03 30.95 23.27
N ILE A 13 1.07 30.45 23.95
CA ILE A 13 2.12 29.68 23.32
C ILE A 13 1.45 28.38 22.90
N LEU A 14 1.02 28.33 21.64
CA LEU A 14 0.82 27.08 20.93
C LEU A 14 2.16 26.36 20.97
N THR A 15 2.37 25.53 21.98
CA THR A 15 3.34 24.44 21.92
C THR A 15 2.86 23.53 20.80
N GLY A 16 3.24 23.86 19.57
CA GLY A 16 3.22 22.91 18.49
C GLY A 16 4.06 21.73 18.95
N CYS A 17 3.40 20.59 19.19
CA CYS A 17 4.09 19.33 19.32
C CYS A 17 4.87 19.13 18.01
N SER A 18 6.14 19.55 18.01
CA SER A 18 7.13 19.06 17.08
C SER A 18 7.41 17.61 17.50
N SER A 19 6.46 16.70 17.25
CA SER A 19 6.82 15.30 17.12
C SER A 19 7.68 15.23 15.89
N SER A 20 8.99 15.20 16.08
CA SER A 20 9.88 14.55 15.12
C SER A 20 9.48 13.09 15.10
N THR A 21 8.38 12.77 14.40
CA THR A 21 8.08 11.40 14.01
C THR A 21 9.18 11.02 13.05
N ASN A 22 10.09 10.16 13.51
CA ASN A 22 11.04 9.51 12.63
C ASN A 22 10.24 8.85 11.51
N SER A 23 10.44 9.32 10.30
CA SER A 23 9.64 8.93 9.15
C SER A 23 10.55 8.60 8.00
N VAL A 24 10.33 7.45 7.37
CA VAL A 24 11.11 7.03 6.21
C VAL A 24 10.48 7.62 4.96
N SER A 25 11.30 8.30 4.15
CA SER A 25 10.89 8.79 2.83
C SER A 25 10.67 7.64 1.86
N ALA A 26 9.54 7.65 1.16
CA ALA A 26 9.26 6.75 0.06
C ALA A 26 8.65 7.52 -1.11
N GLY A 27 9.06 7.21 -2.34
CA GLY A 27 8.43 7.67 -3.57
C GLY A 27 9.31 8.55 -4.46
N THR A 28 9.18 8.36 -5.78
CA THR A 28 9.66 9.31 -6.80
C THR A 28 8.63 10.43 -6.93
N GLY A 29 8.91 11.61 -6.37
CA GLY A 29 8.08 12.81 -6.56
C GLY A 29 7.10 13.16 -5.44
N ARG A 30 6.65 12.19 -4.63
CA ARG A 30 5.85 12.43 -3.41
C ARG A 30 6.55 11.84 -2.20
N PHE A 31 7.14 12.70 -1.37
CA PHE A 31 7.72 12.28 -0.11
C PHE A 31 6.61 11.83 0.85
N LEU A 32 6.52 10.52 1.08
CA LEU A 32 5.76 9.97 2.20
C LEU A 32 6.62 9.97 3.46
N CYS A 33 6.06 10.43 4.55
CA CYS A 33 6.64 10.40 5.89
C CYS A 33 6.03 9.20 6.63
N ILE A 34 6.42 7.99 6.23
CA ILE A 34 5.89 6.75 6.80
C ILE A 34 6.42 6.57 8.22
N PRO A 35 5.57 6.40 9.25
CA PRO A 35 6.03 6.14 10.61
C PRO A 35 6.96 4.93 10.68
N GLU A 36 8.03 5.00 11.47
CA GLU A 36 8.96 3.87 11.67
C GLU A 36 8.27 2.56 12.05
N SER A 37 7.15 2.62 12.80
CA SER A 37 6.36 1.44 13.18
C SER A 37 5.76 0.68 11.99
N HIS A 38 5.65 1.35 10.84
CA HIS A 38 5.06 0.82 9.61
C HIS A 38 6.07 0.75 8.47
N ALA A 39 7.23 1.38 8.58
CA ALA A 39 8.24 1.39 7.53
C ALA A 39 9.06 0.09 7.54
N VAL A 40 9.14 -0.56 6.38
CA VAL A 40 10.10 -1.64 6.13
C VAL A 40 11.06 -1.18 5.05
N THR A 41 12.30 -0.97 5.45
CA THR A 41 13.38 -0.57 4.55
C THR A 41 14.25 -1.77 4.27
N ILE A 42 14.16 -2.34 3.07
CA ILE A 42 15.08 -3.38 2.63
C ILE A 42 16.23 -2.67 1.89
N PRO A 43 17.50 -2.89 2.28
CA PRO A 43 18.61 -2.46 1.46
C PRO A 43 18.45 -3.14 0.10
N LEU A 44 18.26 -2.37 -0.98
CA LEU A 44 18.47 -2.94 -2.30
C LEU A 44 19.95 -3.34 -2.31
N SER A 45 20.22 -4.64 -2.35
CA SER A 45 21.58 -5.15 -2.49
C SER A 45 22.07 -4.77 -3.89
N GLY A 46 22.52 -3.53 -4.03
CA GLY A 46 23.27 -3.04 -5.18
C GLY A 46 24.66 -3.66 -5.12
N GLY A 47 24.77 -4.90 -5.63
CA GLY A 47 26.04 -5.32 -6.20
C GLY A 47 26.31 -4.39 -7.38
N SER A 48 27.35 -3.56 -7.28
CA SER A 48 27.75 -2.66 -8.35
C SER A 48 28.23 -3.46 -9.56
N ASP A 49 27.31 -3.91 -10.40
CA ASP A 49 27.62 -4.30 -11.77
C ASP A 49 27.04 -3.20 -12.66
N SER A 50 27.93 -2.33 -13.14
CA SER A 50 27.64 -1.07 -13.85
C SER A 50 27.00 -1.26 -15.23
N GLY A 51 26.28 -2.36 -15.45
CA GLY A 51 25.76 -2.78 -16.74
C GLY A 51 24.25 -2.96 -16.81
N PHE A 52 23.54 -3.03 -15.67
CA PHE A 52 22.11 -3.36 -15.66
C PHE A 52 21.21 -2.41 -14.85
N ASP A 53 21.77 -1.55 -14.01
CA ASP A 53 21.00 -0.56 -13.26
C ASP A 53 21.41 0.87 -13.69
N PRO A 54 20.51 1.71 -14.23
CA PRO A 54 20.78 3.14 -14.28
C PRO A 54 20.97 3.64 -12.85
N GLU A 55 21.95 4.54 -12.66
CA GLU A 55 22.32 5.10 -11.36
C GLU A 55 21.09 5.51 -10.53
N GLY A 56 20.80 4.71 -9.50
CA GLY A 56 19.56 4.82 -8.73
C GLY A 56 19.50 3.81 -7.60
N GLY A 57 20.59 3.67 -6.84
CA GLY A 57 20.60 2.85 -5.62
C GLY A 57 19.77 3.51 -4.52
N GLY A 58 18.44 3.39 -4.61
CA GLY A 58 17.50 3.83 -3.58
C GLY A 58 17.17 2.70 -2.59
N TYR A 59 16.63 3.05 -1.42
CA TYR A 59 15.93 2.08 -0.58
C TYR A 59 14.54 1.81 -1.17
N GLY A 60 14.16 0.54 -1.32
CA GLY A 60 12.77 0.18 -1.59
C GLY A 60 11.97 0.25 -0.29
N THR A 61 11.47 1.43 0.08
CA THR A 61 10.65 1.58 1.29
C THR A 61 9.27 0.96 1.05
N SER A 62 8.92 -0.05 1.83
CA SER A 62 7.61 -0.69 1.86
C SER A 62 6.88 -0.35 3.17
N ILE A 63 5.57 -0.53 3.18
CA ILE A 63 4.74 -0.37 4.39
C ILE A 63 4.36 -1.76 4.88
N LEU A 64 4.48 -2.01 6.18
CA LEU A 64 3.92 -3.17 6.86
C LEU A 64 2.79 -2.73 7.80
N ILE A 65 1.59 -3.22 7.56
CA ILE A 65 0.45 -3.07 8.47
C ILE A 65 0.12 -4.44 9.05
N GLN A 66 0.21 -4.57 10.36
CA GLN A 66 0.02 -5.83 11.06
C GLN A 66 -1.42 -6.34 10.93
N ALA A 67 -1.59 -7.65 10.81
CA ALA A 67 -2.90 -8.29 10.59
C ALA A 67 -3.96 -7.87 11.63
N GLU A 68 -3.57 -7.70 12.89
CA GLU A 68 -4.44 -7.27 13.98
C GLU A 68 -4.87 -5.81 13.82
N GLU A 69 -3.99 -4.96 13.30
CA GLU A 69 -4.33 -3.57 12.98
C GLU A 69 -5.36 -3.52 11.84
N VAL A 70 -5.15 -4.31 10.78
CA VAL A 70 -6.09 -4.40 9.66
C VAL A 70 -7.46 -4.88 10.13
N ALA A 71 -7.51 -5.96 10.91
CA ALA A 71 -8.76 -6.51 11.45
C ALA A 71 -9.51 -5.54 12.38
N ARG A 72 -8.77 -4.68 13.09
CA ARG A 72 -9.38 -3.62 13.93
C ARG A 72 -9.99 -2.50 13.08
N LEU A 73 -9.40 -2.19 11.93
CA LEU A 73 -9.83 -1.10 11.05
C LEU A 73 -10.88 -1.53 10.03
N ILE A 74 -10.89 -2.80 9.62
CA ILE A 74 -11.76 -3.34 8.58
C ILE A 74 -12.60 -4.47 9.18
N PRO A 75 -13.87 -4.18 9.56
CA PRO A 75 -14.77 -5.20 10.09
C PRO A 75 -14.93 -6.37 9.13
N GLY A 76 -14.81 -7.59 9.65
CA GLY A 76 -14.94 -8.83 8.86
C GLY A 76 -13.62 -9.39 8.32
N PHE A 77 -12.54 -8.59 8.33
CA PHE A 77 -11.23 -9.05 7.87
C PHE A 77 -10.71 -10.22 8.72
N LYS A 78 -10.28 -11.29 8.04
CA LYS A 78 -9.68 -12.46 8.67
C LYS A 78 -8.18 -12.24 8.84
N ALA A 79 -7.76 -11.85 10.04
CA ALA A 79 -6.34 -11.69 10.38
C ALA A 79 -5.56 -13.00 10.24
N GLU A 80 -6.21 -14.14 10.51
CA GLU A 80 -5.63 -15.47 10.41
C GLU A 80 -6.19 -16.22 9.20
N ILE A 81 -5.30 -16.65 8.31
CA ILE A 81 -5.64 -17.47 7.13
C ILE A 81 -5.02 -18.86 7.25
N GLY A 82 -5.82 -19.89 6.95
CA GLY A 82 -5.37 -21.27 6.98
C GLY A 82 -4.46 -21.61 5.79
N VAL A 83 -3.28 -22.16 6.05
CA VAL A 83 -2.30 -22.62 5.06
C VAL A 83 -1.91 -24.06 5.36
N GLY A 84 -2.63 -25.02 4.77
CA GLY A 84 -2.48 -26.42 5.14
C GLY A 84 -2.99 -26.67 6.57
N SER A 85 -2.17 -27.30 7.41
CA SER A 85 -2.42 -27.47 8.84
C SER A 85 -1.98 -26.28 9.69
N ASN A 86 -1.36 -25.27 9.07
CA ASN A 86 -0.82 -24.10 9.76
C ASN A 86 -1.76 -22.91 9.62
N VAL A 87 -1.66 -21.98 10.58
CA VAL A 87 -2.27 -20.66 10.50
C VAL A 87 -1.19 -19.66 10.13
N ARG A 88 -1.51 -18.69 9.28
CA ARG A 88 -0.65 -17.54 8.99
C ARG A 88 -1.42 -16.25 9.22
N TYR A 89 -0.74 -15.24 9.73
CA TYR A 89 -1.29 -13.90 9.84
C TYR A 89 -1.20 -13.19 8.50
N GLN A 90 -2.30 -12.58 8.07
CA GLN A 90 -2.35 -11.75 6.86
C GLN A 90 -2.07 -10.30 7.21
N SER A 91 -0.81 -9.98 7.48
CA SER A 91 -0.35 -8.60 7.46
C SER A 91 -0.33 -8.08 6.02
N LEU A 92 -0.56 -6.78 5.85
CA LEU A 92 -0.44 -6.13 4.54
C LEU A 92 0.99 -5.61 4.38
N TYR A 93 1.74 -6.25 3.49
CA TYR A 93 3.02 -5.75 3.01
C TYR A 93 2.78 -4.99 1.70
N VAL A 94 2.88 -3.67 1.76
CA VAL A 94 2.57 -2.76 0.65
C VAL A 94 3.88 -2.26 0.06
N MET A 95 4.13 -2.66 -1.18
CA MET A 95 5.24 -2.17 -1.98
C MET A 95 4.84 -0.83 -2.60
N LEU A 96 5.76 0.13 -2.55
CA LEU A 96 5.58 1.46 -3.13
C LEU A 96 6.45 1.59 -4.37
N SER A 97 5.86 2.01 -5.49
CA SER A 97 6.57 2.24 -6.75
C SER A 97 5.97 3.42 -7.52
N PRO A 98 6.72 4.01 -8.47
CA PRO A 98 6.15 4.94 -9.43
C PRO A 98 4.99 4.29 -10.19
N ARG A 99 3.91 5.04 -10.44
CA ARG A 99 2.76 4.54 -11.22
C ARG A 99 3.16 3.94 -12.57
N SER A 100 4.13 4.56 -13.25
CA SER A 100 4.60 4.12 -14.58
C SER A 100 5.20 2.71 -14.61
N GLU A 101 5.59 2.14 -13.47
CA GLU A 101 6.11 0.77 -13.39
C GLU A 101 5.00 -0.30 -13.35
N VAL A 102 3.79 0.09 -12.94
CA VAL A 102 2.65 -0.82 -12.74
C VAL A 102 1.54 -0.56 -13.75
N GLU A 103 1.39 0.70 -14.18
CA GLU A 103 0.44 1.08 -15.22
C GLU A 103 0.73 0.31 -16.51
N ARG A 104 -0.28 -0.42 -16.96
CA ARG A 104 -0.24 -1.17 -18.21
C ARG A 104 -1.21 -0.54 -19.19
N ASP A 105 -0.90 -0.64 -20.47
CA ASP A 105 -1.86 -0.34 -21.52
C ASP A 105 -3.17 -1.10 -21.25
N PRO A 106 -4.34 -0.49 -21.54
CA PRO A 106 -5.63 -1.15 -21.40
C PRO A 106 -5.58 -2.51 -22.07
N LEU A 107 -5.75 -3.56 -21.26
CA LEU A 107 -5.74 -4.91 -21.77
C LEU A 107 -6.99 -5.09 -22.64
N ILE A 108 -6.82 -5.19 -23.96
CA ILE A 108 -7.88 -5.64 -24.86
C ILE A 108 -7.93 -7.17 -24.77
N VAL A 109 -8.34 -7.68 -23.62
CA VAL A 109 -8.67 -9.10 -23.44
C VAL A 109 -10.13 -9.18 -23.04
N PRO A 110 -10.91 -10.10 -23.60
CA PRO A 110 -12.19 -10.43 -23.00
C PRO A 110 -11.91 -10.87 -21.57
N ALA A 111 -12.50 -10.16 -20.61
CA ALA A 111 -12.55 -10.63 -19.24
C ALA A 111 -13.19 -12.02 -19.25
N GLY A 112 -12.57 -12.97 -18.54
CA GLY A 112 -13.10 -14.31 -18.39
C GLY A 112 -14.15 -14.36 -17.28
N GLN A 113 -14.07 -15.40 -16.46
CA GLN A 113 -15.04 -15.66 -15.40
C GLN A 113 -14.93 -14.64 -14.25
N THR A 114 -16.08 -14.09 -13.83
CA THR A 114 -16.19 -13.30 -12.58
C THR A 114 -15.78 -14.15 -11.39
N LEU A 115 -15.00 -13.57 -10.47
CA LEU A 115 -14.56 -14.25 -9.25
C LEU A 115 -15.72 -14.39 -8.27
N GLU A 116 -15.84 -15.55 -7.61
CA GLU A 116 -16.93 -15.79 -6.65
C GLU A 116 -16.84 -14.85 -5.44
N GLU A 117 -15.63 -14.40 -5.10
CA GLU A 117 -15.36 -13.53 -3.97
C GLU A 117 -15.58 -12.04 -4.29
N SER A 118 -15.82 -11.67 -5.56
CA SER A 118 -16.14 -10.28 -5.91
C SER A 118 -16.90 -10.18 -7.23
N GLU A 119 -18.07 -9.52 -7.19
CA GLU A 119 -18.90 -9.28 -8.37
C GLU A 119 -18.24 -8.33 -9.39
N SER A 120 -17.30 -7.49 -8.94
CA SER A 120 -16.60 -6.52 -9.80
C SER A 120 -15.34 -7.08 -10.44
N LEU A 121 -14.80 -8.21 -9.99
CA LEU A 121 -13.51 -8.73 -10.46
C LEU A 121 -13.69 -9.94 -11.36
N ALA A 122 -12.90 -9.99 -12.43
CA ALA A 122 -12.89 -11.12 -13.35
C ALA A 122 -11.47 -11.61 -13.61
N ARG A 123 -11.32 -12.94 -13.65
CA ARG A 123 -10.10 -13.59 -14.09
C ARG A 123 -9.96 -13.44 -15.61
N VAL A 124 -8.80 -13.01 -16.08
CA VAL A 124 -8.44 -13.12 -17.49
C VAL A 124 -7.96 -14.56 -17.76
N GLU A 125 -8.45 -15.18 -18.82
CA GLU A 125 -7.99 -16.52 -19.20
C GLU A 125 -6.48 -16.53 -19.44
N SER A 126 -5.79 -17.43 -18.75
CA SER A 126 -4.35 -17.61 -18.85
C SER A 126 -3.99 -19.05 -18.48
N ASP A 127 -3.04 -19.62 -19.20
CA ASP A 127 -2.40 -20.91 -18.94
C ASP A 127 -1.29 -20.81 -17.87
N ALA A 128 -1.02 -19.59 -17.39
CA ALA A 128 -0.01 -19.34 -16.38
C ALA A 128 -0.54 -19.56 -14.95
N PHE A 129 0.38 -19.98 -14.08
CA PHE A 129 0.15 -20.13 -12.65
C PHE A 129 -0.27 -18.81 -11.98
N ASN A 130 0.28 -17.70 -12.47
CA ASN A 130 -0.17 -16.35 -12.15
C ASN A 130 -1.10 -15.88 -13.26
N TRP A 131 -2.32 -15.48 -12.93
CA TRP A 131 -3.33 -15.06 -13.88
C TRP A 131 -3.74 -13.59 -13.64
N PRO A 132 -3.89 -12.79 -14.69
CA PRO A 132 -4.31 -11.39 -14.54
C PRO A 132 -5.75 -11.27 -14.04
N VAL A 133 -6.02 -10.20 -13.31
CA VAL A 133 -7.36 -9.82 -12.85
C VAL A 133 -7.70 -8.42 -13.33
N VAL A 134 -8.92 -8.29 -13.82
CA VAL A 134 -9.49 -7.00 -14.23
C VAL A 134 -10.69 -6.67 -13.36
N GLU A 135 -10.90 -5.38 -13.14
CA GLU A 135 -12.10 -4.83 -12.53
C GLU A 135 -13.05 -4.36 -13.63
N GLN A 136 -14.32 -4.73 -13.52
CA GLN A 136 -15.37 -4.35 -14.45
C GLN A 136 -15.88 -2.96 -14.11
N THR A 137 -15.73 -2.02 -15.04
CA THR A 137 -16.28 -0.66 -14.91
C THR A 137 -17.26 -0.37 -16.02
N GLU A 138 -18.04 0.71 -15.91
CA GLU A 138 -18.93 1.17 -16.99
C GLU A 138 -18.17 1.48 -18.29
N ALA A 139 -16.90 1.88 -18.19
CA ALA A 139 -16.04 2.19 -19.34
C ALA A 139 -15.37 0.93 -19.94
N GLY A 140 -15.53 -0.23 -19.31
CA GLY A 140 -14.90 -1.50 -19.69
C GLY A 140 -13.97 -2.05 -18.60
N PRO A 141 -13.35 -3.22 -18.86
CA PRO A 141 -12.43 -3.84 -17.92
C PRO A 141 -11.14 -3.04 -17.79
N ILE A 142 -10.70 -2.81 -16.56
CA ILE A 142 -9.42 -2.16 -16.24
C ILE A 142 -8.51 -3.11 -15.47
N HIS A 143 -7.19 -2.96 -15.63
CA HIS A 143 -6.21 -3.73 -14.85
C HIS A 143 -6.43 -3.50 -13.35
N TRP A 144 -6.58 -4.59 -12.59
CA TRP A 144 -6.74 -4.55 -11.13
C TRP A 144 -5.53 -5.16 -10.40
N GLY A 145 -4.90 -6.16 -10.99
CA GLY A 145 -3.77 -6.88 -10.41
C GLY A 145 -3.59 -8.26 -11.02
N SER A 146 -3.10 -9.20 -10.22
CA SER A 146 -2.98 -10.61 -10.62
C SER A 146 -3.20 -11.52 -9.43
N CYS A 147 -3.56 -12.77 -9.68
CA CYS A 147 -3.66 -13.79 -8.64
C CYS A 147 -2.83 -15.01 -8.99
N ALA A 148 -2.46 -15.75 -7.98
CA ALA A 148 -1.69 -16.97 -8.09
C ALA A 148 -2.37 -18.07 -7.27
N ASP A 149 -2.64 -19.20 -7.92
CA ASP A 149 -3.17 -20.38 -7.25
C ASP A 149 -2.14 -20.89 -6.23
N ARG A 150 -2.55 -21.58 -5.16
CA ARG A 150 -1.59 -22.17 -4.21
C ARG A 150 -1.26 -23.60 -4.63
N PHE A 151 0.04 -23.88 -4.81
CA PHE A 151 0.55 -25.22 -5.11
C PHE A 151 0.06 -26.32 -4.16
N THR A 152 -0.18 -25.99 -2.89
CA THR A 152 -0.58 -26.95 -1.85
C THR A 152 -2.10 -27.09 -1.69
N ARG A 153 -2.89 -26.18 -2.25
CA ARG A 153 -4.36 -26.18 -2.23
C ARG A 153 -4.87 -25.47 -3.50
N PRO A 154 -5.16 -26.20 -4.58
CA PRO A 154 -5.56 -25.61 -5.86
C PRO A 154 -6.87 -24.80 -5.78
N GLU A 155 -7.67 -24.97 -4.73
CA GLU A 155 -8.89 -24.18 -4.48
C GLU A 155 -8.66 -22.88 -3.68
N SER A 156 -7.40 -22.54 -3.40
CA SER A 156 -7.04 -21.31 -2.69
C SER A 156 -6.01 -20.52 -3.47
N PHE A 157 -6.21 -19.20 -3.52
CA PHE A 157 -5.30 -18.30 -4.22
C PHE A 157 -4.97 -17.06 -3.38
N THR A 158 -3.89 -16.38 -3.76
CA THR A 158 -3.52 -15.06 -3.26
C THR A 158 -3.44 -14.12 -4.44
N CYS A 159 -4.00 -12.93 -4.30
CA CYS A 159 -3.90 -11.87 -5.29
C CYS A 159 -2.88 -10.83 -4.86
N MET A 160 -2.21 -10.23 -5.84
CA MET A 160 -1.46 -9.00 -5.74
C MET A 160 -2.35 -7.90 -6.34
N ARG A 161 -2.84 -7.01 -5.49
CA ARG A 161 -3.63 -5.84 -5.87
C ARG A 161 -2.69 -4.71 -6.28
N ASP A 162 -2.94 -4.08 -7.42
CA ASP A 162 -2.19 -2.91 -7.91
C ASP A 162 -3.03 -1.63 -7.78
N LEU A 163 -2.97 -0.98 -6.61
CA LEU A 163 -3.72 0.25 -6.34
C LEU A 163 -2.94 1.47 -6.84
N LEU A 164 -3.49 2.16 -7.85
CA LEU A 164 -2.88 3.34 -8.46
C LEU A 164 -3.50 4.63 -7.93
N ILE A 165 -2.68 5.53 -7.38
CA ILE A 165 -3.09 6.82 -6.81
C ILE A 165 -2.19 7.92 -7.36
N ASP A 166 -2.73 8.77 -8.24
CA ASP A 166 -1.96 9.81 -8.92
C ASP A 166 -0.69 9.26 -9.59
N ASP A 167 0.50 9.61 -9.10
CA ASP A 167 1.83 9.16 -9.56
C ASP A 167 2.42 8.00 -8.76
N LEU A 168 1.71 7.49 -7.75
CA LEU A 168 2.11 6.39 -6.87
C LEU A 168 1.34 5.10 -7.21
N ALA A 169 2.04 3.98 -7.21
CA ALA A 169 1.44 2.65 -7.15
C ALA A 169 1.71 2.01 -5.79
N MET A 170 0.69 1.34 -5.26
CA MET A 170 0.74 0.51 -4.06
C MET A 170 0.37 -0.92 -4.43
N THR A 171 1.33 -1.83 -4.33
CA THR A 171 1.10 -3.25 -4.62
C THR A 171 1.09 -4.05 -3.33
N TYR A 172 0.02 -4.79 -3.06
CA TYR A 172 -0.12 -5.55 -1.81
C TYR A 172 -0.82 -6.91 -1.98
N PRO A 173 -0.48 -7.91 -1.13
CA PRO A 173 -1.11 -9.22 -1.20
C PRO A 173 -2.46 -9.25 -0.47
N ILE A 174 -3.43 -9.94 -1.05
CA ILE A 174 -4.74 -10.24 -0.45
C ILE A 174 -5.09 -11.71 -0.67
N HIS A 175 -5.54 -12.39 0.38
CA HIS A 175 -5.91 -13.80 0.27
C HIS A 175 -7.37 -13.89 -0.13
N GLN A 176 -7.72 -14.92 -0.91
CA GLN A 176 -9.07 -15.20 -1.39
C GLN A 176 -10.17 -14.92 -0.33
N GLN A 177 -9.99 -15.40 0.90
CA GLN A 177 -10.97 -15.23 1.98
C GLN A 177 -11.29 -13.76 2.35
N ASN A 178 -10.34 -12.85 2.10
CA ASN A 178 -10.49 -11.43 2.35
C ASN A 178 -10.68 -10.64 1.05
N LEU A 179 -10.71 -11.28 -0.13
CA LEU A 179 -10.73 -10.59 -1.42
C LEU A 179 -11.92 -9.63 -1.55
N HIS A 180 -13.09 -10.04 -1.08
CA HIS A 180 -14.30 -9.21 -1.04
C HIS A 180 -14.13 -7.87 -0.28
N LEU A 181 -13.09 -7.74 0.57
CA LEU A 181 -12.79 -6.54 1.35
C LEU A 181 -11.71 -5.65 0.69
N TYR A 182 -11.32 -5.93 -0.55
CA TYR A 182 -10.33 -5.10 -1.24
C TYR A 182 -10.71 -3.62 -1.33
N PRO A 183 -12.00 -3.21 -1.50
CA PRO A 183 -12.34 -1.80 -1.55
C PRO A 183 -12.09 -1.09 -0.21
N GLU A 184 -12.38 -1.75 0.91
CA GLU A 184 -12.12 -1.24 2.25
C GLU A 184 -10.62 -1.18 2.55
N ILE A 185 -9.84 -2.16 2.07
CA ILE A 185 -8.38 -2.14 2.18
C ILE A 185 -7.80 -0.98 1.36
N ASP A 186 -8.27 -0.81 0.12
CA ASP A 186 -7.87 0.30 -0.76
C ASP A 186 -8.16 1.64 -0.07
N SER A 187 -9.36 1.84 0.48
CA SER A 187 -9.73 3.05 1.21
C SER A 187 -8.83 3.29 2.44
N MET A 188 -8.56 2.25 3.22
CA MET A 188 -7.72 2.34 4.42
C MET A 188 -6.26 2.71 4.07
N LEU A 189 -5.73 2.17 2.98
CA LEU A 189 -4.38 2.53 2.49
C LEU A 189 -4.34 3.96 1.94
N MET A 190 -5.37 4.40 1.21
CA MET A 190 -5.49 5.77 0.73
C MET A 190 -5.51 6.78 1.88
N ASP A 191 -6.25 6.50 2.95
CA ASP A 191 -6.30 7.34 4.14
C ASP A 191 -4.94 7.41 4.84
N LYS A 192 -4.27 6.26 5.02
CA LYS A 192 -2.90 6.22 5.58
C LYS A 192 -1.91 7.04 4.76
N VAL A 193 -1.90 6.88 3.43
CA VAL A 193 -1.01 7.64 2.55
C VAL A 193 -1.28 9.14 2.63
N LYS A 194 -2.55 9.54 2.73
CA LYS A 194 -2.93 10.95 2.91
C LYS A 194 -2.42 11.51 4.25
N ASP A 195 -2.56 10.74 5.32
CA ASP A 195 -2.10 11.11 6.66
C ASP A 195 -0.56 11.15 6.76
N TRP A 196 0.12 10.33 5.97
CA TRP A 196 1.58 10.25 5.92
C TRP A 196 2.20 11.17 4.88
N ARG A 197 1.46 12.10 4.27
CA ARG A 197 2.07 13.10 3.40
C ARG A 197 3.02 13.98 4.21
N CYS A 198 4.28 14.07 3.76
CA CYS A 198 5.21 14.99 4.40
C CYS A 198 4.68 16.43 4.32
N PRO A 199 4.83 17.24 5.39
CA PRO A 199 4.50 18.65 5.33
C PRO A 199 5.26 19.34 4.19
N SER A 200 4.56 20.15 3.40
CA SER A 200 5.13 20.91 2.29
C SER A 200 6.37 21.67 2.75
N GLY A 201 7.54 21.36 2.17
CA GLY A 201 8.80 22.05 2.48
C GLY A 201 9.76 21.30 3.42
N LYS A 202 9.45 20.08 3.86
CA LYS A 202 10.42 19.20 4.53
C LYS A 202 10.90 18.12 3.58
N ILE A 203 12.01 18.38 2.88
CA ILE A 203 12.83 17.31 2.30
C ILE A 203 13.53 16.63 3.50
N PRO A 204 13.33 15.32 3.75
CA PRO A 204 14.03 14.63 4.83
C PRO A 204 15.54 14.66 4.57
N ILE A 205 16.31 14.91 5.63
CA ILE A 205 17.77 14.87 5.57
C ILE A 205 18.16 13.40 5.40
N GLU A 206 18.81 13.07 4.28
CA GLU A 206 19.48 11.78 4.10
C GLU A 206 20.56 11.64 5.17
N HIS A 207 20.54 10.54 5.92
CA HIS A 207 21.58 10.17 6.89
C HIS A 207 22.49 9.10 6.31
#